data_AF-H1S0I5-F1
#
_entry.id   AF-H1S0I5-F1
#
_cell.length_a   1.000
_cell.length_b   1.000
_cell.length_c   1.000
_cell.angle_alpha   90.00
_cell.angle_beta   90.00
_cell.angle_gamma   90.00
#
_symmetry.space_group_name_H-M   'P 1'
#
loop_
_entity.id
_entity.type
_entity.pdbx_description
1 polymer ?
#
loop_
_entity_poly.entity_id
_entity_poly.type
_entity_poly.pdbx_seq_one_letter_code
_entity_poly.pdbx_strand_id
1 'polypeptide(L)'
;MQTEEIPEARRDAIDLEIDQHGIAKYERLREHAGLFAHADSHCLPETWTEQQRHHAVALAIQRMPGVVPVEAQINQVALYDPEAAQWHFVPIEVFFGEPVRKVNA
;
A
#
# COMPACT_ATOMS: atom_id res chain seq x y z
N MET A 1 -13.03 30.17 -16.19
CA MET A 1 -12.07 29.19 -15.65
C MET A 1 -11.40 29.87 -14.46
N GLN A 2 -11.83 29.54 -13.23
CA GLN A 2 -11.22 30.05 -12.01
C GLN A 2 -10.16 29.06 -11.57
N THR A 3 -8.92 29.50 -11.47
CA THR A 3 -7.81 28.72 -10.93
C THR A 3 -7.74 29.05 -9.44
N GLU A 4 -8.04 28.09 -8.58
CA GLU A 4 -7.88 28.28 -7.14
C GLU A 4 -6.40 28.14 -6.79
N GLU A 5 -5.82 29.16 -6.15
CA GLU A 5 -4.44 29.11 -5.68
C GLU A 5 -4.36 28.21 -4.44
N ILE A 6 -3.83 27.00 -4.61
CA ILE A 6 -3.53 26.09 -3.49
C ILE A 6 -2.32 26.66 -2.74
N PRO A 7 -2.45 26.99 -1.44
CA PRO A 7 -1.34 27.48 -0.63
C PRO A 7 -0.13 26.56 -0.71
N GLU A 8 1.08 27.10 -0.75
CA GLU A 8 2.31 26.33 -0.93
C GLU A 8 2.47 25.19 0.09
N ALA A 9 2.08 25.44 1.35
CA ALA A 9 2.06 24.45 2.42
C ALA A 9 1.06 23.30 2.24
N ARG A 10 0.13 23.41 1.28
CA ARG A 10 -0.91 22.42 0.98
C ARG A 10 -0.75 21.74 -0.38
N ARG A 11 0.28 22.10 -1.16
CA ARG A 11 0.49 21.52 -2.49
C ARG A 11 0.74 20.01 -2.45
N ASP A 12 1.38 19.54 -1.38
CA ASP A 12 1.64 18.11 -1.14
C ASP A 12 0.76 17.51 -0.03
N ALA A 13 -0.16 18.30 0.54
CA ALA A 13 -1.06 17.86 1.59
C ALA A 13 -2.36 17.35 0.97
N ILE A 14 -2.42 16.05 0.69
CA ILE A 14 -3.66 15.36 0.36
C ILE A 14 -4.29 14.91 1.67
N ASP A 15 -5.40 15.56 2.06
CA ASP A 15 -6.20 15.12 3.20
C ASP A 15 -6.89 13.78 2.84
N LEU A 16 -6.32 12.69 3.34
CA LEU A 16 -6.83 11.33 3.18
C LEU A 16 -7.57 10.92 4.46
N GLU A 17 -8.90 10.96 4.43
CA GLU A 17 -9.70 10.37 5.49
C GLU A 17 -9.80 8.86 5.27
N ILE A 18 -9.13 8.09 6.13
CA ILE A 18 -9.22 6.63 6.16
C ILE A 18 -10.08 6.24 7.37
N ASP A 19 -11.30 5.78 7.10
CA ASP A 19 -12.19 5.27 8.14
C ASP A 19 -11.77 3.85 8.61
N GLN A 20 -12.43 3.35 9.66
CA GLN A 20 -12.15 2.01 10.18
C GLN A 20 -12.37 0.90 9.13
N HIS A 21 -13.27 1.14 8.16
CA HIS A 21 -13.53 0.19 7.10
C HIS A 21 -12.39 0.14 6.08
N GLY A 22 -11.79 1.29 5.78
CA GLY A 22 -10.57 1.42 4.99
C GLY A 22 -9.38 0.73 5.66
N ILE A 23 -9.21 0.92 6.97
CA ILE A 23 -8.18 0.21 7.76
C ILE A 23 -8.38 -1.31 7.69
N ALA A 24 -9.61 -1.80 7.91
CA ALA A 24 -9.89 -3.24 7.86
C ALA A 24 -9.63 -3.86 6.46
N LYS A 25 -9.88 -3.10 5.38
CA LYS A 25 -9.55 -3.51 4.01
C LYS A 25 -8.05 -3.58 3.78
N TYR A 26 -7.29 -2.63 4.33
CA TYR A 26 -5.84 -2.63 4.27
C TYR A 26 -5.22 -3.81 5.02
N GLU A 27 -5.76 -4.15 6.19
CA GLU A 27 -5.35 -5.35 6.93
C GLU A 27 -5.58 -6.62 6.10
N ARG A 28 -6.76 -6.79 5.50
CA ARG A 28 -7.04 -7.95 4.61
C ARG A 28 -6.11 -8.03 3.41
N LEU A 29 -5.77 -6.90 2.80
CA LEU A 29 -4.79 -6.87 1.71
C LEU A 29 -3.46 -7.50 2.17
N ARG A 30 -2.99 -7.13 3.36
CA ARG A 30 -1.73 -7.64 3.90
C ARG A 30 -1.82 -9.08 4.35
N GLU A 31 -2.94 -9.50 4.95
CA GLU A 31 -3.21 -10.91 5.24
C GLU A 31 -3.13 -11.76 3.97
N HIS A 32 -3.75 -11.33 2.88
CA HIS A 32 -3.70 -12.04 1.60
C HIS A 32 -2.32 -11.99 0.93
N ALA A 33 -1.50 -11.00 1.24
CA ALA A 33 -0.09 -10.98 0.85
C ALA A 33 0.79 -11.93 1.69
N GLY A 34 0.25 -12.53 2.76
CA GLY A 34 1.02 -13.32 3.72
C GLY A 34 1.78 -12.48 4.75
N LEU A 35 1.51 -11.18 4.82
CA LEU A 35 2.23 -10.20 5.65
C LEU A 35 1.48 -9.96 6.97
N PHE A 36 1.29 -11.03 7.74
CA PHE A 36 0.48 -11.07 8.97
C PHE A 36 1.12 -10.35 10.18
N ALA A 37 2.45 -10.17 10.19
CA ALA A 37 3.19 -9.51 11.28
C ALA A 37 3.43 -8.00 11.02
N HIS A 38 2.53 -7.36 10.26
CA HIS A 38 2.67 -5.97 9.82
C HIS A 38 2.87 -4.98 10.96
N ALA A 39 2.16 -5.15 12.09
CA ALA A 39 2.04 -4.10 13.10
C ALA A 39 3.40 -3.65 13.67
N ASP A 40 4.40 -4.53 13.66
CA ASP A 40 5.78 -4.21 14.03
C ASP A 40 6.58 -3.63 12.84
N SER A 41 6.28 -4.06 11.61
CA SER A 41 6.93 -3.59 10.37
C SER A 41 6.59 -2.15 9.99
N HIS A 42 5.47 -1.60 10.46
CA HIS A 42 5.04 -0.23 10.12
C HIS A 42 5.83 0.87 10.83
N CYS A 43 6.47 0.56 11.95
CA CYS A 43 7.36 1.49 12.63
C CYS A 43 8.75 1.54 11.97
N LEU A 44 9.12 0.57 11.13
CA LEU A 44 10.44 0.55 10.48
C LEU A 44 10.69 1.79 9.61
N PRO A 45 9.81 2.18 8.67
CA PRO A 45 10.04 3.36 7.82
C PRO A 45 10.17 4.67 8.60
N GLU A 46 9.47 4.78 9.75
CA GLU A 46 9.52 5.95 10.63
C GLU A 46 10.89 6.08 11.32
N THR A 47 11.58 4.97 11.57
CA THR A 47 12.93 4.94 12.15
C THR A 47 14.05 5.09 11.11
N TRP A 48 13.73 5.01 9.82
CA TRP A 48 14.72 5.02 8.77
C TRP A 48 15.27 6.42 8.50
N THR A 49 16.57 6.48 8.22
CA THR A 49 17.19 7.66 7.62
C THR A 49 16.71 7.85 6.18
N GLU A 50 16.86 9.06 5.64
CA GLU A 50 16.54 9.35 4.24
C GLU A 50 17.29 8.44 3.27
N GLN A 51 18.57 8.15 3.55
CA GLN A 51 19.38 7.24 2.75
C GLN A 51 18.81 5.81 2.74
N GLN A 52 18.32 5.32 3.88
CA GLN A 52 17.69 4.00 3.97
C GLN A 52 16.38 3.94 3.17
N ARG A 53 15.56 5.00 3.23
CA ARG A 53 14.36 5.11 2.40
C ARG A 53 14.69 5.12 0.91
N HIS A 54 15.65 5.93 0.48
CA HIS A 54 16.08 5.95 -0.93
C HIS A 54 16.61 4.60 -1.40
N HIS A 55 17.39 3.91 -0.56
CA HIS A 55 17.89 2.58 -0.89
C HIS A 55 16.74 1.55 -1.02
N ALA A 56 15.78 1.56 -0.10
CA ALA A 56 14.62 0.68 -0.17
C ALA A 56 13.76 0.93 -1.42
N VAL A 57 13.56 2.19 -1.80
CA VAL A 57 12.84 2.56 -3.04
C VAL A 57 13.61 2.09 -4.28
N ALA A 58 14.92 2.30 -4.33
CA ALA A 58 15.75 1.84 -5.45
C ALA A 58 15.71 0.32 -5.59
N LEU A 59 15.78 -0.43 -4.48
CA LEU A 59 15.63 -1.88 -4.47
C LEU A 59 14.24 -2.33 -4.94
N ALA A 60 13.17 -1.64 -4.49
CA ALA A 60 11.81 -1.96 -4.90
C ALA A 60 11.65 -1.84 -6.42
N ILE A 61 12.14 -0.74 -7.00
CA ILE A 61 12.11 -0.52 -8.46
C ILE A 61 12.94 -1.59 -9.18
N GLN A 62 14.15 -1.87 -8.71
CA GLN A 62 15.03 -2.88 -9.32
C GLN A 62 14.40 -4.29 -9.30
N ARG A 63 13.62 -4.60 -8.27
CA ARG A 63 12.98 -5.91 -8.09
C ARG A 63 11.57 -6.00 -8.68
N MET A 64 11.06 -4.96 -9.33
CA MET A 64 9.79 -5.06 -10.04
C MET A 64 9.86 -6.19 -11.08
N PRO A 65 8.91 -7.14 -11.08
CA PRO A 65 8.99 -8.34 -11.91
C PRO A 65 8.79 -8.08 -13.41
N GLY A 66 8.29 -6.90 -13.78
CA GLY A 66 8.16 -6.51 -15.17
C GLY A 66 7.32 -5.27 -15.39
N VAL A 67 7.01 -5.02 -16.66
CA VAL A 67 6.14 -3.94 -17.12
C VAL A 67 4.94 -4.54 -17.85
N VAL A 68 3.82 -3.83 -17.83
CA VAL A 68 2.60 -4.21 -18.55
C VAL A 68 2.20 -3.10 -19.52
N PRO A 69 1.50 -3.41 -20.62
CA PRO A 69 0.91 -2.38 -21.49
C PRO A 69 -0.08 -1.50 -20.72
N VAL A 70 -0.22 -0.23 -21.13
CA VAL A 70 -1.14 0.73 -20.50
C VAL A 70 -2.60 0.24 -20.53
N GLU A 71 -2.98 -0.55 -21.55
CA GLU A 71 -4.33 -1.09 -21.71
C GLU A 71 -4.54 -2.47 -21.04
N ALA A 72 -3.56 -2.95 -20.28
CA ALA A 72 -3.70 -4.21 -19.56
C ALA A 72 -4.83 -4.13 -18.54
N GLN A 73 -5.67 -5.16 -18.48
CA GLN A 73 -6.68 -5.28 -17.43
C GLN A 73 -5.97 -5.50 -16.09
N ILE A 74 -6.26 -4.64 -15.12
CA ILE A 74 -5.69 -4.70 -13.78
C ILE A 74 -6.65 -5.49 -12.89
N ASN A 75 -6.20 -6.64 -12.39
CA ASN A 75 -6.95 -7.49 -11.45
C ASN A 75 -6.21 -7.72 -10.13
N GLN A 76 -5.02 -7.13 -9.97
CA GLN A 76 -4.17 -7.31 -8.79
C GLN A 76 -3.56 -5.98 -8.32
N VAL A 77 -3.35 -5.87 -7.02
CA VAL A 77 -2.56 -4.83 -6.35
C VAL A 77 -1.18 -5.38 -6.07
N ALA A 78 -0.15 -4.62 -6.45
CA ALA A 78 1.23 -4.90 -6.10
C ALA A 78 1.56 -4.26 -4.74
N LEU A 79 2.06 -5.07 -3.80
CA LEU A 79 2.49 -4.63 -2.48
C LEU A 79 3.96 -5.03 -2.28
N TYR A 80 4.82 -4.05 -1.99
CA TYR A 80 6.23 -4.31 -1.71
C TYR A 80 6.43 -4.62 -0.22
N ASP A 81 7.07 -5.75 0.06
CA ASP A 81 7.55 -6.09 1.39
C ASP A 81 9.02 -5.64 1.52
N PRO A 82 9.30 -4.57 2.30
CA PRO A 82 10.66 -4.09 2.50
C PRO A 82 11.56 -5.04 3.28
N GLU A 83 11.01 -5.95 4.10
CA GLU A 83 11.81 -6.85 4.93
C GLU A 83 12.40 -7.99 4.09
N ALA A 84 11.57 -8.63 3.25
CA ALA A 84 12.04 -9.63 2.29
C ALA A 84 12.55 -9.03 0.97
N ALA A 85 12.36 -7.72 0.78
CA ALA A 85 12.61 -7.00 -0.45
C ALA A 85 11.92 -7.67 -1.67
N GLN A 86 10.63 -7.97 -1.57
CA GLN A 86 9.90 -8.69 -2.62
C GLN A 86 8.54 -8.07 -2.91
N TRP A 87 8.01 -8.33 -4.11
CA TRP A 87 6.68 -7.89 -4.52
C TRP A 87 5.66 -9.01 -4.33
N HIS A 88 4.54 -8.68 -3.69
CA HIS A 88 3.36 -9.52 -3.56
C HIS A 88 2.26 -8.99 -4.48
N PHE A 89 1.56 -9.88 -5.17
CA PHE A 89 0.44 -9.52 -6.05
C PHE A 89 -0.85 -10.10 -5.47
N VAL A 90 -1.72 -9.22 -4.99
CA VAL A 90 -2.96 -9.61 -4.31
C VAL A 90 -4.16 -9.29 -5.21
N PRO A 91 -5.12 -10.21 -5.42
CA PRO A 91 -6.32 -9.92 -6.21
C PRO A 91 -7.09 -8.70 -5.68
N ILE A 92 -7.58 -7.82 -6.55
CA ILE A 92 -8.37 -6.64 -6.13
C ILE A 92 -9.71 -7.06 -5.49
N GLU A 93 -10.18 -8.27 -5.78
CA GLU A 93 -11.40 -8.85 -5.20
C GLU A 93 -11.42 -8.86 -3.66
N VAL A 94 -10.24 -8.85 -3.02
CA VAL A 94 -10.11 -8.74 -1.56
C VAL A 94 -10.73 -7.47 -0.98
N PHE A 95 -10.88 -6.42 -1.79
CA PHE A 95 -11.51 -5.16 -1.41
C PHE A 95 -13.03 -5.16 -1.58
N PHE A 96 -13.59 -6.11 -2.32
CA PHE A 96 -15.01 -6.19 -2.64
C PHE A 96 -15.80 -7.17 -1.76
N GLY A 97 -15.11 -7.95 -0.91
CA GLY A 97 -15.74 -8.87 0.04
C GLY A 97 -16.37 -8.16 1.25
N GLU A 98 -17.58 -8.56 1.63
CA GLU A 98 -18.19 -8.17 2.91
C GLU A 98 -17.29 -8.56 4.09
N PRO A 99 -17.31 -7.82 5.21
CA PRO A 99 -16.56 -8.23 6.38
C PRO A 99 -16.97 -9.61 6.85
N VAL A 100 -15.99 -10.52 6.92
CA VAL A 100 -16.15 -11.83 7.55
C VAL A 100 -16.61 -11.58 8.98
N ARG A 101 -17.91 -11.75 9.22
CA ARG A 101 -18.47 -11.83 10.56
C ARG A 101 -17.78 -13.00 11.23
N LYS A 102 -16.89 -12.74 12.19
CA LYS A 102 -16.43 -13.79 13.11
C LYS A 102 -17.66 -14.30 13.84
N VAL A 103 -18.19 -15.43 13.39
CA VAL A 103 -19.20 -16.17 14.14
C VAL A 103 -18.42 -16.84 15.27
N ASN A 104 -18.49 -16.28 16.46
CA ASN A 104 -18.04 -16.96 17.66
C ASN A 104 -18.98 -18.17 17.84
N ALA A 105 -18.41 -19.37 17.69
CA ALA A 105 -19.04 -20.63 18.12
C ALA A 105 -18.65 -20.92 19.57
#